data_AF-A0A3D0QAP7-F1
#
_entry.id   AF-A0A3D0QAP7-F1
#
_cell.length_a   1.000
_cell.length_b   1.000
_cell.length_c   1.000
_cell.angle_alpha   90.00
_cell.angle_beta   90.00
_cell.angle_gamma   90.00
#
_symmetry.space_group_name_H-M   'P 1'
#
loop_
_entity.id
_entity.type
_entity.pdbx_description
1 polymer ?
#
loop_
_entity_poly.entity_id
_entity_poly.type
_entity_poly.pdbx_seq_one_letter_code
_entity_poly.pdbx_strand_id
1 'polypeptide(L)'
;DPQGRISDYGKMFTQVTNVWRKSDEVRRFLFSRRFARIAAELMGVHGVRLYHDQALIKEPGGKPTPWHQDYYYWPLDTEHTITMWMPLVDVPREMGTMSFVQGSHKNTAFQQLPISETSQAYFETVIDEQKSKICSYSLKAGDATFHSGRTLHAAQANASSNRREVITIIFYADGTRIKEPDNHHQKVDMEVFHPGQKPGEIAASELNPLLYAQF
;
A
#
# COMPACT_ATOMS: atom_id res chain seq x y z
N ASP A 1 18.42 1.60 -3.17
CA ASP A 1 19.29 2.81 -3.29
C ASP A 1 18.83 3.86 -2.25
N PRO A 2 19.57 4.96 -1.99
CA PRO A 2 19.21 6.00 -0.99
C PRO A 2 17.82 6.65 -1.17
N GLN A 3 17.11 6.33 -2.25
CA GLN A 3 15.77 6.76 -2.62
C GLN A 3 14.75 5.60 -2.52
N GLY A 4 15.05 4.55 -1.73
CA GLY A 4 14.08 3.51 -1.37
C GLY A 4 13.86 2.40 -2.40
N ARG A 5 14.71 2.27 -3.43
CA ARG A 5 14.66 1.09 -4.31
C ARG A 5 15.10 -0.17 -3.57
N ILE A 6 14.14 -1.02 -3.17
CA ILE A 6 14.37 -2.38 -2.68
C ILE A 6 14.41 -3.32 -3.90
N SER A 7 15.50 -4.06 -4.07
CA SER A 7 15.89 -4.71 -5.33
C SER A 7 15.16 -6.00 -5.70
N ASP A 8 14.16 -6.45 -4.93
CA ASP A 8 13.36 -7.64 -5.31
C ASP A 8 12.19 -7.34 -6.24
N TYR A 9 11.81 -6.07 -6.42
CA TYR A 9 10.71 -5.67 -7.30
C TYR A 9 11.08 -5.60 -8.79
N GLY A 10 12.36 -5.66 -9.14
CA GLY A 10 12.86 -5.37 -10.49
C GLY A 10 12.30 -6.26 -11.62
N LYS A 11 11.66 -7.39 -11.29
CA LYS A 11 10.97 -8.27 -12.25
C LYS A 11 9.43 -8.16 -12.23
N MET A 12 8.83 -7.47 -11.26
CA MET A 12 7.38 -7.39 -11.08
C MET A 12 6.81 -6.03 -11.52
N PHE A 13 7.49 -4.94 -11.15
CA PHE A 13 7.15 -3.57 -11.54
C PHE A 13 8.29 -2.62 -11.15
N THR A 14 8.36 -1.46 -11.80
CA THR A 14 9.20 -0.36 -11.32
C THR A 14 8.48 0.37 -10.21
N GLN A 15 9.14 0.50 -9.06
CA GLN A 15 8.65 1.21 -7.89
C GLN A 15 9.49 2.47 -7.66
N VAL A 16 8.82 3.59 -7.42
CA VAL A 16 9.46 4.82 -6.97
C VAL A 16 8.67 5.32 -5.77
N THR A 17 9.30 5.37 -4.60
CA THR A 17 8.66 5.83 -3.36
C THR A 17 8.90 7.32 -3.14
N ASN A 18 8.06 7.94 -2.30
CA ASN A 18 8.14 9.37 -1.98
C ASN A 18 8.20 10.26 -3.23
N VAL A 19 7.35 9.97 -4.23
CA VAL A 19 7.28 10.74 -5.49
C VAL A 19 6.86 12.18 -5.19
N TRP A 20 6.15 12.42 -4.09
CA TRP A 20 5.85 13.78 -3.60
C TRP A 20 7.11 14.64 -3.44
N ARG A 21 8.28 14.05 -3.14
CA ARG A 21 9.54 14.80 -2.97
C ARG A 21 10.21 15.19 -4.29
N LYS A 22 9.72 14.67 -5.41
CA LYS A 22 10.34 14.86 -6.73
C LYS A 22 9.71 15.99 -7.54
N SER A 23 8.50 16.43 -7.18
CA SER A 23 7.79 17.51 -7.87
C SER A 23 6.75 18.15 -6.95
N ASP A 24 6.75 19.49 -6.86
CA ASP A 24 5.74 20.24 -6.11
C ASP A 24 4.33 20.05 -6.66
N GLU A 25 4.20 19.85 -7.98
CA GLU A 25 2.92 19.57 -8.60
C GLU A 25 2.37 18.21 -8.14
N VAL A 26 3.22 17.18 -8.15
CA VAL A 26 2.88 15.85 -7.65
C VAL A 26 2.58 15.92 -6.15
N ARG A 27 3.38 16.65 -5.36
CA ARG A 27 3.11 16.87 -3.94
C ARG A 27 1.72 17.45 -3.72
N ARG A 28 1.35 18.54 -4.41
CA ARG A 28 0.02 19.15 -4.28
C ARG A 28 -1.10 18.16 -4.59
N PHE A 29 -0.93 17.33 -5.60
CA PHE A 29 -1.90 16.30 -5.97
C PHE A 29 -2.04 15.23 -4.87
N LEU A 30 -0.92 14.66 -4.41
CA LEU A 30 -0.92 13.59 -3.40
C LEU A 30 -1.33 14.07 -2.02
N PHE A 31 -1.06 15.34 -1.69
CA PHE A 31 -1.45 15.96 -0.42
C PHE A 31 -2.88 16.51 -0.45
N SER A 32 -3.66 16.16 -1.48
CA SER A 32 -5.06 16.55 -1.60
C SER A 32 -5.84 16.19 -0.35
N ARG A 33 -6.38 17.23 0.30
CA ARG A 33 -7.25 17.09 1.48
C ARG A 33 -8.47 16.19 1.19
N ARG A 34 -8.91 16.10 -0.07
CA ARG A 34 -10.00 15.21 -0.47
C ARG A 34 -9.64 13.74 -0.27
N PHE A 35 -8.45 13.31 -0.70
CA PHE A 35 -8.00 11.92 -0.55
C PHE A 35 -7.78 11.57 0.92
N ALA A 36 -7.10 12.45 1.66
CA ALA A 36 -6.86 12.28 3.08
C ALA A 36 -8.17 12.24 3.91
N ARG A 37 -9.16 13.07 3.59
CA ARG A 37 -10.49 13.02 4.23
C ARG A 37 -11.19 11.69 3.99
N ILE A 38 -11.20 11.20 2.74
CA ILE A 38 -11.81 9.89 2.41
C ILE A 38 -11.11 8.77 3.19
N ALA A 39 -9.77 8.79 3.26
CA ALA A 39 -9.02 7.83 4.06
C ALA A 39 -9.40 7.89 5.55
N ALA A 40 -9.52 9.08 6.13
CA ALA A 40 -9.92 9.28 7.52
C ALA A 40 -11.35 8.75 7.78
N GLU A 41 -12.29 9.06 6.89
CA GLU A 41 -13.69 8.60 6.97
C GLU A 41 -13.81 7.08 6.85
N LEU A 42 -13.09 6.46 5.90
CA LEU A 42 -13.07 5.01 5.72
C LEU A 42 -12.45 4.26 6.91
N MET A 43 -11.44 4.85 7.56
CA MET A 43 -10.81 4.27 8.75
C MET A 43 -11.55 4.59 10.05
N GLY A 44 -12.50 5.54 10.03
CA GLY A 44 -13.21 5.99 11.22
C GLY A 44 -12.34 6.79 12.20
N VAL A 45 -11.38 7.56 11.70
CA VAL A 45 -10.42 8.34 12.53
C VAL A 45 -10.53 9.84 12.28
N HIS A 46 -10.14 10.65 13.26
CA HIS A 46 -10.26 12.11 13.17
C HIS A 46 -9.17 12.77 12.33
N GLY A 47 -8.01 12.13 12.15
CA GLY A 47 -6.91 12.67 11.36
C GLY A 47 -6.02 11.58 10.79
N VAL A 48 -5.37 11.90 9.67
CA VAL A 48 -4.48 10.97 8.97
C VAL A 48 -3.19 11.64 8.52
N ARG A 49 -2.11 10.87 8.61
CA ARG A 49 -0.78 11.20 8.12
C ARG A 49 -0.47 10.39 6.87
N LEU A 50 0.41 10.93 6.04
CA LEU A 50 1.05 10.18 4.96
C LEU A 50 2.04 9.17 5.56
N TYR A 51 1.95 7.89 5.23
CA TYR A 51 3.05 6.95 5.48
C TYR A 51 4.15 7.18 4.43
N HIS A 52 3.83 6.83 3.17
CA HIS A 52 4.54 7.31 1.98
C HIS A 52 3.60 7.21 0.77
N ASP A 53 4.04 7.78 -0.35
CA ASP A 53 3.45 7.52 -1.66
C ASP A 53 4.39 6.66 -2.52
N GLN A 54 3.87 6.12 -3.60
CA GLN A 54 4.68 5.42 -4.59
C GLN A 54 4.03 5.38 -5.97
N ALA A 55 4.85 5.52 -7.00
CA ALA A 55 4.50 5.15 -8.37
C ALA A 55 4.83 3.67 -8.60
N LEU A 56 3.86 2.94 -9.15
CA LEU A 56 3.96 1.52 -9.46
C LEU A 56 3.72 1.32 -10.96
N ILE A 57 4.78 0.98 -11.68
CA ILE A 57 4.75 0.84 -13.15
C ILE A 57 4.93 -0.62 -13.52
N LYS A 58 3.87 -1.25 -14.05
CA LYS A 58 3.93 -2.63 -14.55
C LYS A 58 3.97 -2.62 -16.08
N GLU A 59 5.13 -2.95 -16.63
CA GLU A 59 5.34 -3.04 -18.09
C GLU A 59 4.53 -4.19 -18.72
N PRO A 60 4.30 -4.16 -20.05
CA PRO A 60 3.81 -5.33 -20.79
C PRO A 60 4.62 -6.59 -20.46
N GLY A 61 3.93 -7.69 -20.15
CA GLY A 61 4.56 -8.94 -19.70
C GLY A 61 5.00 -8.94 -18.23
N GLY A 62 4.76 -7.86 -17.49
CA GLY A 62 5.10 -7.75 -16.08
C GLY A 62 4.44 -8.83 -15.22
N LYS A 63 5.23 -9.46 -14.33
CA LYS A 63 4.80 -10.58 -13.49
C LYS A 63 3.67 -10.23 -12.51
N PRO A 64 2.88 -11.21 -12.03
CA PRO A 64 1.91 -10.97 -10.98
C PRO A 64 2.60 -10.52 -9.68
N THR A 65 1.85 -9.81 -8.85
CA THR A 65 2.22 -9.47 -7.48
C THR A 65 1.53 -10.48 -6.55
N PRO A 66 2.28 -11.30 -5.80
CA PRO A 66 1.73 -12.32 -4.91
C PRO A 66 0.70 -11.80 -3.91
N TRP A 67 -0.16 -12.69 -3.40
CA TRP A 67 -1.07 -12.40 -2.28
C TRP A 67 -0.31 -11.97 -1.02
N HIS A 68 -0.70 -10.84 -0.43
CA HIS A 68 -0.09 -10.30 0.78
C HIS A 68 -1.02 -9.34 1.54
N GLN A 69 -0.57 -8.95 2.74
CA GLN A 69 -1.11 -7.84 3.52
C GLN A 69 0.00 -6.79 3.68
N ASP A 70 -0.29 -5.52 3.36
CA ASP A 70 0.69 -4.43 3.52
C ASP A 70 1.10 -4.23 4.99
N TYR A 71 0.19 -4.53 5.93
CA TYR A 71 0.41 -4.43 7.37
C TYR A 71 1.69 -5.16 7.85
N TYR A 72 2.11 -6.22 7.15
CA TYR A 72 3.35 -6.95 7.45
C TYR A 72 4.58 -6.02 7.56
N TYR A 73 4.63 -4.99 6.71
CA TYR A 73 5.79 -4.13 6.50
C TYR A 73 5.83 -2.93 7.45
N TRP A 74 4.69 -2.47 7.96
CA TRP A 74 4.61 -1.16 8.60
C TRP A 74 4.91 -1.24 10.11
N PRO A 75 5.94 -0.52 10.60
CA PRO A 75 6.32 -0.49 12.02
C PRO A 75 5.42 0.48 12.82
N LEU A 76 4.10 0.36 12.64
CA LEU A 76 3.10 1.25 13.24
C LEU A 76 2.28 0.49 14.29
N ASP A 77 2.12 1.08 15.47
CA ASP A 77 1.27 0.53 16.54
C ASP A 77 -0.20 0.91 16.31
N THR A 78 -0.73 0.56 15.14
CA THR A 78 -2.14 0.80 14.78
C THR A 78 -2.60 -0.12 13.67
N GLU A 79 -3.88 -0.48 13.73
CA GLU A 79 -4.58 -1.15 12.64
C GLU A 79 -5.16 -0.17 11.62
N HIS A 80 -5.29 1.11 12.00
CA HIS A 80 -5.89 2.16 11.19
C HIS A 80 -4.91 2.67 10.14
N THR A 81 -4.73 1.83 9.14
CA THR A 81 -3.89 2.06 7.97
C THR A 81 -4.68 1.75 6.69
N ILE A 82 -4.50 2.55 5.65
CA ILE A 82 -5.23 2.41 4.40
C ILE A 82 -4.41 2.88 3.21
N THR A 83 -4.43 2.09 2.15
CA THR A 83 -3.78 2.41 0.87
C THR A 83 -4.85 2.87 -0.11
N MET A 84 -4.70 4.08 -0.66
CA MET A 84 -5.37 4.48 -1.89
C MET A 84 -4.54 4.00 -3.07
N TRP A 85 -5.16 3.32 -4.03
CA TRP A 85 -4.56 2.88 -5.29
C TRP A 85 -5.33 3.53 -6.43
N MET A 86 -4.65 4.31 -7.26
CA MET A 86 -5.25 5.09 -8.34
C MET A 86 -4.46 4.89 -9.64
N PRO A 87 -5.06 4.34 -10.69
CA PRO A 87 -4.39 4.26 -11.97
C PRO A 87 -4.39 5.63 -12.67
N LEU A 88 -3.27 5.95 -13.31
CA LEU A 88 -3.11 7.17 -14.12
C LEU A 88 -3.52 6.97 -15.59
N VAL A 89 -3.84 5.72 -15.93
CA VAL A 89 -4.31 5.26 -17.25
C VAL A 89 -5.52 4.36 -17.06
N ASP A 90 -6.24 4.07 -18.14
CA ASP A 90 -7.28 3.03 -18.10
C ASP A 90 -6.64 1.66 -17.86
N VAL A 91 -7.13 0.93 -16.85
CA VAL A 91 -6.65 -0.40 -16.47
C VAL A 91 -7.79 -1.42 -16.64
N PRO A 92 -7.91 -2.02 -17.85
CA PRO A 92 -8.75 -3.19 -18.04
C PRO A 92 -8.13 -4.41 -17.33
N ARG A 93 -8.91 -5.48 -17.17
CA ARG A 93 -8.53 -6.64 -16.33
C ARG A 93 -7.19 -7.26 -16.75
N GLU A 94 -6.97 -7.40 -18.05
CA GLU A 94 -5.77 -7.97 -18.66
C GLU A 94 -4.49 -7.16 -18.41
N MET A 95 -4.62 -5.88 -18.02
CA MET A 95 -3.48 -5.03 -17.69
C MET A 95 -2.95 -5.27 -16.26
N GLY A 96 -3.51 -6.27 -15.56
CA GLY A 96 -3.08 -6.65 -14.23
C GLY A 96 -3.79 -5.83 -13.15
N THR A 97 -5.12 -5.91 -13.07
CA THR A 97 -5.88 -5.24 -12.00
C THR A 97 -5.56 -5.82 -10.62
N MET A 98 -5.90 -5.06 -9.58
CA MET A 98 -5.88 -5.55 -8.20
C MET A 98 -6.98 -6.59 -7.98
N SER A 99 -6.68 -7.56 -7.13
CA SER A 99 -7.62 -8.55 -6.60
C SER A 99 -7.63 -8.42 -5.08
N PHE A 100 -8.80 -8.44 -4.47
CA PHE A 100 -8.99 -8.31 -3.03
C PHE A 100 -9.84 -9.44 -2.49
N VAL A 101 -9.50 -9.95 -1.30
CA VAL A 101 -10.34 -10.93 -0.60
C VAL A 101 -11.34 -10.19 0.29
N GLN A 102 -12.62 -10.37 0.02
CA GLN A 102 -13.69 -9.68 0.75
C GLN A 102 -13.67 -10.06 2.24
N GLY A 103 -13.57 -9.07 3.12
CA GLY A 103 -13.63 -9.26 4.57
C GLY A 103 -12.33 -9.74 5.24
N SER A 104 -11.28 -10.02 4.47
CA SER A 104 -10.03 -10.59 5.00
C SER A 104 -9.33 -9.68 6.01
N HIS A 105 -9.54 -8.35 5.94
CA HIS A 105 -8.98 -7.38 6.88
C HIS A 105 -9.43 -7.57 8.33
N LYS A 106 -10.52 -8.32 8.55
CA LYS A 106 -11.03 -8.65 9.89
C LYS A 106 -10.32 -9.84 10.52
N ASN A 107 -9.55 -10.61 9.73
CA ASN A 107 -8.84 -11.77 10.22
C ASN A 107 -7.42 -11.38 10.63
N THR A 108 -7.17 -11.38 11.94
CA THR A 108 -5.87 -11.06 12.54
C THR A 108 -4.98 -12.30 12.75
N ALA A 109 -5.49 -13.50 12.43
CA ALA A 109 -4.79 -14.77 12.65
C ALA A 109 -4.00 -15.26 11.43
N PHE A 110 -4.01 -14.52 10.32
CA PHE A 110 -3.19 -14.87 9.16
C PHE A 110 -1.70 -14.82 9.49
N GLN A 111 -0.96 -15.78 8.93
CA GLN A 111 0.49 -15.76 9.02
C GLN A 111 1.04 -14.48 8.38
N GLN A 112 1.94 -13.83 9.10
CA GLN A 112 2.62 -12.63 8.66
C GLN A 112 3.79 -13.02 7.76
N LEU A 113 3.61 -12.87 6.44
CA LEU A 113 4.56 -13.30 5.41
C LEU A 113 4.96 -12.13 4.50
N PRO A 114 6.24 -12.03 4.10
CA PRO A 114 6.64 -11.10 3.05
C PRO A 114 6.13 -11.59 1.69
N ILE A 115 5.86 -10.63 0.79
CA ILE A 115 5.52 -10.87 -0.61
C ILE A 115 6.55 -11.81 -1.24
N SER A 116 6.09 -13.00 -1.61
CA SER A 116 6.91 -14.10 -2.11
C SER A 116 6.03 -15.20 -2.70
N GLU A 117 6.65 -16.17 -3.38
CA GLU A 117 5.95 -17.40 -3.80
C GLU A 117 5.40 -18.18 -2.59
N THR A 118 6.07 -18.12 -1.44
CA THR A 118 5.57 -18.70 -0.19
C THR A 118 4.27 -18.04 0.27
N SER A 119 4.20 -16.70 0.26
CA SER A 119 2.96 -15.99 0.58
C SER A 119 1.84 -16.31 -0.41
N GLN A 120 2.17 -16.45 -1.70
CA GLN A 120 1.20 -16.86 -2.72
C GLN A 120 0.56 -18.20 -2.36
N ALA A 121 1.37 -19.25 -2.18
CA ALA A 121 0.89 -20.59 -1.95
C ALA A 121 0.10 -20.72 -0.63
N TYR A 122 0.56 -20.05 0.43
CA TYR A 122 -0.15 -20.02 1.71
C TYR A 122 -1.54 -19.39 1.56
N PHE A 123 -1.60 -18.19 0.97
CA PHE A 123 -2.87 -17.47 0.89
C PHE A 123 -3.83 -18.06 -0.14
N GLU A 124 -3.36 -18.68 -1.23
CA GLU A 124 -4.21 -19.46 -2.13
C GLU A 124 -4.90 -20.61 -1.38
N THR A 125 -4.15 -21.37 -0.58
CA THR A 125 -4.72 -22.45 0.26
C THR A 125 -5.77 -21.90 1.22
N VAL A 126 -5.47 -20.81 1.92
CA VAL A 126 -6.41 -20.15 2.85
C VAL A 126 -7.68 -19.67 2.15
N ILE A 127 -7.54 -19.04 0.97
CA ILE A 127 -8.65 -18.54 0.17
C ILE A 127 -9.57 -19.69 -0.24
N ASP A 128 -9.00 -20.80 -0.72
CA ASP A 128 -9.72 -21.97 -1.19
C ASP A 128 -10.45 -22.70 -0.04
N GLU A 129 -9.76 -22.95 1.08
CA GLU A 129 -10.33 -23.61 2.26
C GLU A 129 -11.49 -22.79 2.86
N GLN A 130 -11.33 -21.46 2.92
CA GLN A 130 -12.37 -20.56 3.44
C GLN A 130 -13.45 -20.22 2.41
N LYS A 131 -13.31 -20.69 1.16
CA LYS A 131 -14.18 -20.33 0.03
C LYS A 131 -14.36 -18.82 -0.08
N SER A 132 -13.26 -18.10 0.09
CA SER A 132 -13.27 -16.66 0.20
C SER A 132 -13.69 -16.00 -1.11
N LYS A 133 -14.49 -14.94 -1.03
CA LYS A 133 -14.91 -14.20 -2.22
C LYS A 133 -13.81 -13.22 -2.65
N ILE A 134 -13.31 -13.40 -3.87
CA ILE A 134 -12.34 -12.49 -4.50
C ILE A 134 -13.10 -11.46 -5.35
N CYS A 135 -12.74 -10.19 -5.18
CA CYS A 135 -13.24 -9.06 -5.96
C CYS A 135 -12.10 -8.45 -6.79
N SER A 136 -12.34 -8.20 -8.07
CA SER A 136 -11.40 -7.50 -8.96
C SER A 136 -12.18 -6.69 -10.00
N TYR A 137 -11.74 -5.47 -10.25
CA TYR A 137 -12.44 -4.48 -11.04
C TYR A 137 -11.51 -3.87 -12.09
N SER A 138 -12.04 -3.63 -13.29
CA SER A 138 -11.42 -2.72 -14.24
C SER A 138 -11.65 -1.29 -13.79
N LEU A 139 -10.66 -0.42 -14.00
CA LEU A 139 -10.67 0.95 -13.53
C LEU A 139 -10.31 1.89 -14.67
N LYS A 140 -10.92 3.07 -14.69
CA LYS A 140 -10.55 4.16 -15.59
C LYS A 140 -9.48 5.03 -14.94
N ALA A 141 -8.74 5.78 -15.76
CA ALA A 141 -7.79 6.77 -15.26
C ALA A 141 -8.48 7.71 -14.26
N GLY A 142 -7.91 7.83 -13.05
CA GLY A 142 -8.45 8.66 -11.97
C GLY A 142 -9.51 8.00 -11.07
N ASP A 143 -9.98 6.78 -11.39
CA ASP A 143 -10.69 5.97 -10.41
C ASP A 143 -9.77 5.63 -9.22
N ALA A 144 -10.32 5.17 -8.10
CA ALA A 144 -9.48 4.74 -6.98
C ALA A 144 -10.12 3.59 -6.20
N THR A 145 -9.29 2.67 -5.74
CA THR A 145 -9.65 1.74 -4.67
C THR A 145 -8.97 2.17 -3.38
N PHE A 146 -9.61 1.86 -2.25
CA PHE A 146 -9.03 1.98 -0.93
C PHE A 146 -9.07 0.63 -0.25
N HIS A 147 -7.95 0.20 0.32
CA HIS A 147 -7.87 -1.06 1.05
C HIS A 147 -7.09 -0.88 2.35
N SER A 148 -7.60 -1.46 3.44
CA SER A 148 -6.88 -1.51 4.71
C SER A 148 -5.55 -2.24 4.54
N GLY A 149 -4.54 -1.91 5.33
CA GLY A 149 -3.28 -2.66 5.39
C GLY A 149 -3.44 -4.16 5.63
N ARG A 150 -4.55 -4.58 6.25
CA ARG A 150 -4.89 -5.99 6.47
C ARG A 150 -5.71 -6.62 5.35
N THR A 151 -6.10 -5.87 4.33
CA THR A 151 -6.82 -6.47 3.21
C THR A 151 -5.85 -7.35 2.45
N LEU A 152 -6.20 -8.62 2.31
CA LEU A 152 -5.43 -9.58 1.53
C LEU A 152 -5.67 -9.27 0.08
N HIS A 153 -4.59 -8.98 -0.64
CA HIS A 153 -4.67 -8.52 -2.00
C HIS A 153 -3.49 -9.00 -2.84
N ALA A 154 -3.70 -9.01 -4.14
CA ALA A 154 -2.72 -9.39 -5.15
C ALA A 154 -2.95 -8.53 -6.41
N ALA A 155 -2.04 -8.61 -7.37
CA ALA A 155 -2.26 -8.04 -8.69
C ALA A 155 -1.87 -9.03 -9.78
N GLN A 156 -2.69 -9.14 -10.82
CA GLN A 156 -2.41 -10.04 -11.93
C GLN A 156 -1.20 -9.57 -12.76
N ALA A 157 -0.71 -10.46 -13.62
CA ALA A 157 0.27 -10.09 -14.63
C ALA A 157 -0.31 -9.05 -15.59
N ASN A 158 0.55 -8.21 -16.18
CA ASN A 158 0.14 -7.34 -17.27
C ASN A 158 0.30 -8.12 -18.59
N ALA A 159 -0.79 -8.70 -19.07
CA ALA A 159 -0.83 -9.44 -20.33
C ALA A 159 -1.18 -8.54 -21.54
N SER A 160 -1.33 -7.24 -21.33
CA SER A 160 -1.60 -6.27 -22.39
C SER A 160 -0.32 -5.77 -23.06
N SER A 161 -0.46 -5.01 -24.15
CA SER A 161 0.64 -4.32 -24.83
C SER A 161 0.95 -2.93 -24.25
N ASN A 162 0.19 -2.47 -23.25
CA ASN A 162 0.32 -1.14 -22.68
C ASN A 162 0.89 -1.21 -21.26
N ARG A 163 1.59 -0.15 -20.87
CA ARG A 163 2.12 0.01 -19.51
C ARG A 163 1.00 0.37 -18.53
N ARG A 164 0.99 -0.28 -17.37
CA ARG A 164 0.11 0.07 -16.25
C ARG A 164 0.81 1.06 -15.34
N GLU A 165 0.32 2.29 -15.29
CA GLU A 165 0.86 3.35 -14.44
C GLU A 165 -0.10 3.68 -13.31
N VAL A 166 0.39 3.60 -12.09
CA VAL A 166 -0.42 3.73 -10.88
C VAL A 166 0.32 4.59 -9.88
N ILE A 167 -0.42 5.41 -9.16
CA ILE A 167 0.04 6.04 -7.94
C ILE A 167 -0.70 5.46 -6.74
N THR A 168 0.02 5.22 -5.65
CA THR A 168 -0.60 4.87 -4.37
C THR A 168 -0.25 5.89 -3.30
N ILE A 169 -1.19 6.15 -2.41
CA ILE A 169 -0.97 6.97 -1.21
C ILE A 169 -1.35 6.12 -0.01
N ILE A 170 -0.41 5.92 0.90
CA ILE A 170 -0.64 5.13 2.10
C ILE A 170 -0.84 6.11 3.25
N PHE A 171 -1.93 5.93 3.98
CA PHE A 171 -2.30 6.74 5.13
C PHE A 171 -2.34 5.89 6.39
N TYR A 172 -2.10 6.54 7.52
CA TYR A 172 -2.32 5.97 8.84
C TYR A 172 -2.91 7.02 9.79
N ALA A 173 -3.56 6.57 10.86
CA ALA A 173 -4.17 7.44 11.84
C ALA A 173 -3.14 8.38 12.49
N ASP A 174 -3.48 9.66 12.62
CA ASP A 174 -2.67 10.61 13.38
C ASP A 174 -2.58 10.20 14.87
N GLY A 175 -1.49 10.56 15.53
CA GLY A 175 -1.21 10.16 16.92
C GLY A 175 -0.70 8.72 17.09
N THR A 176 -0.62 7.94 16.01
CA THR A 176 0.00 6.59 16.00
C THR A 176 1.45 6.65 16.48
N ARG A 177 1.89 5.62 17.21
CA ARG A 177 3.28 5.46 17.65
C ARG A 177 4.05 4.48 16.77
N ILE A 178 5.36 4.65 16.70
CA ILE A 178 6.25 3.67 16.12
C ILE A 178 6.25 2.42 17.01
N LYS A 179 6.03 1.26 16.40
CA LYS A 179 6.07 -0.03 17.06
C LYS A 179 7.50 -0.59 17.06
N GLU A 180 7.82 -1.42 18.06
CA GLU A 180 9.03 -2.25 18.03
C GLU A 180 8.97 -3.22 16.84
N PRO A 181 9.91 -3.17 15.87
CA PRO A 181 9.84 -4.01 14.68
C PRO A 181 9.84 -5.51 15.01
N ASP A 182 8.83 -6.25 14.54
CA ASP A 182 8.74 -7.70 14.74
C ASP A 182 9.64 -8.48 13.78
N ASN A 183 10.04 -7.84 12.67
CA ASN A 183 10.76 -8.49 11.59
C ASN A 183 11.74 -7.52 10.90
N HIS A 184 12.63 -8.07 10.08
CA HIS A 184 13.65 -7.29 9.37
C HIS A 184 13.04 -6.25 8.42
N HIS A 185 11.93 -6.55 7.75
CA HIS A 185 11.29 -5.63 6.82
C HIS A 185 10.73 -4.40 7.53
N GLN A 186 10.07 -4.56 8.67
CA GLN A 186 9.61 -3.44 9.50
C GLN A 186 10.77 -2.57 9.97
N LYS A 187 11.92 -3.17 10.31
CA LYS A 187 13.12 -2.41 10.69
C LYS A 187 13.63 -1.56 9.51
N VAL A 188 13.69 -2.14 8.31
CA VAL A 188 14.08 -1.41 7.09
C VAL A 188 13.08 -0.29 6.78
N ASP A 189 11.78 -0.57 6.84
CA ASP A 189 10.72 0.42 6.61
C ASP A 189 10.78 1.56 7.63
N MET A 190 11.07 1.26 8.91
CA MET A 190 11.28 2.29 9.94
C MET A 190 12.47 3.19 9.59
N GLU A 191 13.61 2.61 9.18
CA GLU A 191 14.80 3.37 8.79
C GLU A 191 14.55 4.26 7.55
N VAL A 192 13.72 3.81 6.61
CA VAL A 192 13.44 4.50 5.35
C VAL A 192 12.33 5.55 5.49
N PHE A 193 11.22 5.23 6.15
CA PHE A 193 10.00 6.04 6.19
C PHE A 193 9.79 6.79 7.50
N HIS A 194 10.51 6.42 8.56
CA HIS A 194 10.53 7.11 9.85
C HIS A 194 11.97 7.38 10.34
N PRO A 195 12.84 7.98 9.51
CA PRO A 195 14.26 8.10 9.82
C PRO A 195 14.49 8.88 11.12
N GLY A 196 15.29 8.28 12.01
CA GLY A 196 15.62 8.88 13.31
C GLY A 196 14.55 8.73 14.39
N GLN A 197 13.37 8.22 14.07
CA GLN A 197 12.34 7.92 15.07
C GLN A 197 12.61 6.58 15.75
N LYS A 198 12.21 6.45 17.02
CA LYS A 198 12.38 5.25 17.84
C LYS A 198 11.03 4.64 18.22
N PRO A 199 10.98 3.32 18.48
CA PRO A 199 9.80 2.69 19.06
C PRO A 199 9.25 3.44 20.28
N GLY A 200 7.94 3.57 20.34
CA GLY A 200 7.21 4.34 21.35
C GLY A 200 7.06 5.83 21.04
N GLU A 201 7.84 6.42 20.13
CA GLU A 201 7.65 7.81 19.72
C GLU A 201 6.42 7.97 18.80
N ILE A 202 5.84 9.17 18.75
CA ILE A 202 4.74 9.46 17.80
C ILE A 202 5.30 9.41 16.38
N ALA A 203 4.72 8.57 15.52
CA ALA A 203 5.08 8.45 14.11
C ALA A 203 4.67 9.73 13.36
N ALA A 204 5.57 10.70 13.26
CA ALA A 204 5.28 12.05 12.82
C ALA A 204 6.55 12.77 12.33
N SER A 205 7.40 12.08 11.56
CA SER A 205 8.58 12.70 10.94
C SER A 205 8.20 13.70 9.84
N GLU A 206 9.20 14.41 9.30
CA GLU A 206 9.03 15.25 8.10
C GLU A 206 8.51 14.45 6.89
N LEU A 207 8.81 13.15 6.82
CA LEU A 207 8.34 12.28 5.74
C LEU A 207 6.86 11.88 5.90
N ASN A 208 6.30 12.06 7.10
CA ASN A 208 4.95 11.61 7.42
C ASN A 208 4.03 12.77 7.86
N PRO A 209 3.87 13.82 7.04
CA PRO A 209 3.09 14.99 7.43
C PRO A 209 1.63 14.66 7.68
N LEU A 210 1.01 15.45 8.57
CA LEU A 210 -0.44 15.45 8.77
C LEU A 210 -1.11 16.01 7.51
N LEU A 211 -1.98 15.22 6.89
CA LEU A 211 -2.68 15.61 5.66
C LEU A 211 -4.13 16.02 5.89
N TYR A 212 -4.73 15.54 6.99
CA TYR A 212 -6.10 15.89 7.37
C TYR A 212 -6.32 15.70 8.86
N ALA A 213 -7.09 16.60 9.47
CA ALA A 213 -7.68 16.44 10.79
C ALA A 213 -9.06 17.13 10.82
N GLN A 214 -10.02 16.52 11.52
CA GLN A 214 -11.27 17.16 11.94
C GLN A 214 -10.98 18.04 13.16
N PHE A 215 -11.44 19.29 13.12
CA PHE A 215 -11.43 20.20 14.26
C PHE A 215 -12.72 20.05 15.08
#